data_AF-A0A096M1W8-F1
#
_entry.id   AF-A0A096M1W8-F1
#
_cell.length_a   1.000
_cell.length_b   1.000
_cell.length_c   1.000
_cell.angle_alpha   90.00
_cell.angle_beta   90.00
_cell.angle_gamma   90.00
#
_symmetry.space_group_name_H-M   'P 1'
#
loop_
_entity.id
_entity.type
_entity.pdbx_description
1 polymer ?
#
loop_
_entity_poly.entity_id
_entity_poly.type
_entity_poly.pdbx_seq_one_letter_code
_entity_poly.pdbx_strand_id
1 'polypeptide(L)'
;FSIPKSLSCSPRQAPVSPAAPRPHARLAAPPLSTLIQTASSYMKAGLAPSTLKTYTHAWLTFVKFCASQHIPHVPVLTSVVLAFITFCYVHRRLKPPYIRSLLAGINFFAKCLQTDFAPSLLSNHSIKLLLRGISKSYLPRPDPRKPITAPILKSLILTVRSSPYSPYVKSLLSSVYLLAFFGFLRLGEFTTPSNAFIPSRDLTISDLKFFPDHYSLYLKHSKGKGPVSVIIARLDCQFCPFLAMFEYALNRHKIYPRSAPLFLTPEGLPMSSSWFLKFLRETLISCNLAPSQYSGHSFRIGAATSAASLGLPSASLQRLGRWSSSAYASYIRPE
;
A
#
# COMPACT_ATOMS: atom_id res chain seq x y z
N PHE A 1 -10.22 11.99 -77.88
CA PHE A 1 -11.01 13.18 -78.27
C PHE A 1 -11.48 13.88 -77.00
N SER A 2 -11.26 15.17 -76.74
CA SER A 2 -10.39 16.16 -77.40
C SER A 2 -10.03 17.30 -76.42
N ILE A 3 -8.89 17.96 -76.65
CA ILE A 3 -8.45 19.27 -76.12
C ILE A 3 -8.50 20.24 -77.35
N PRO A 4 -8.48 21.61 -77.29
CA PRO A 4 -8.30 22.59 -76.20
C PRO A 4 -9.54 23.52 -76.03
N LYS A 5 -9.56 24.82 -75.65
CA LYS A 5 -8.63 25.98 -75.44
C LYS A 5 -9.37 27.00 -74.51
N SER A 6 -8.78 27.94 -73.76
CA SER A 6 -7.45 28.10 -73.13
C SER A 6 -7.37 29.40 -72.31
N LEU A 7 -6.60 29.40 -71.21
CA LEU A 7 -5.84 30.54 -70.62
C LEU A 7 -6.56 31.88 -70.27
N SER A 8 -6.48 32.24 -68.99
CA SER A 8 -6.16 33.61 -68.56
C SER A 8 -5.00 33.56 -67.55
N CYS A 9 -4.23 34.65 -67.42
CA CYS A 9 -2.94 34.63 -66.72
C CYS A 9 -2.99 35.43 -65.41
N SER A 10 -2.52 34.85 -64.31
CA SER A 10 -2.43 35.49 -62.98
C SER A 10 -0.97 35.69 -62.54
N PRO A 11 -0.65 36.70 -61.71
CA PRO A 11 0.74 37.10 -61.45
C PRO A 11 1.53 36.08 -60.63
N ARG A 12 2.86 36.05 -60.83
CA ARG A 12 3.80 35.33 -59.94
C ARG A 12 3.71 35.90 -58.53
N GLN A 13 3.35 35.07 -57.55
CA GLN A 13 3.63 35.37 -56.15
C GLN A 13 5.15 35.27 -55.89
N ALA A 14 5.69 36.23 -55.15
CA ALA A 14 7.09 36.20 -54.71
C ALA A 14 7.30 35.07 -53.67
N PRO A 15 8.52 34.49 -53.57
CA PRO A 15 8.80 33.47 -52.57
C PRO A 15 8.65 34.05 -51.16
N VAL A 16 7.80 33.42 -50.34
CA VAL A 16 7.63 33.79 -48.93
C VAL A 16 8.91 33.42 -48.17
N SER A 17 9.65 34.44 -47.73
CA SER A 17 10.82 34.26 -46.88
C SER A 17 10.47 33.47 -45.60
N PRO A 18 11.36 32.59 -45.10
CA PRO A 18 11.12 31.89 -43.84
C PRO A 18 10.85 32.88 -42.71
N ALA A 19 9.71 32.73 -42.03
CA ALA A 19 9.40 33.57 -40.88
C ALA A 19 10.47 33.38 -39.80
N ALA A 20 11.16 34.46 -39.44
CA ALA A 20 12.21 34.42 -38.42
C ALA A 20 11.67 33.82 -37.12
N PRO A 21 12.46 32.98 -36.40
CA PRO A 21 12.01 32.40 -35.15
C PRO A 21 11.67 33.53 -34.18
N ARG A 22 10.40 33.56 -33.71
CA ARG A 22 9.95 34.55 -32.74
C ARG A 22 10.90 34.52 -31.55
N PRO A 23 11.46 35.67 -31.10
CA PRO A 23 12.35 35.67 -29.97
C PRO A 23 11.61 35.08 -28.77
N HIS A 24 12.18 34.05 -28.13
CA HIS A 24 11.67 33.55 -26.87
C HIS A 24 11.68 34.72 -25.88
N ALA A 25 10.49 35.24 -25.55
CA ALA A 25 10.34 36.26 -24.55
C ALA A 25 11.03 35.77 -23.27
N ARG A 26 12.04 36.52 -22.79
CA ARG A 26 12.78 36.19 -21.57
C ARG A 26 11.85 36.37 -20.37
N LEU A 27 11.01 35.36 -20.13
CA LEU A 27 10.27 35.21 -18.88
C LEU A 27 11.28 35.31 -17.75
N ALA A 28 11.14 36.35 -16.92
CA ALA A 28 12.01 36.57 -15.80
C ALA A 28 11.95 35.32 -14.89
N ALA A 29 13.12 34.79 -14.51
CA ALA A 29 13.17 33.62 -13.65
C ALA A 29 12.46 33.95 -12.32
N PRO A 30 11.52 33.09 -11.85
CA PRO A 30 10.81 33.37 -10.61
C PRO A 30 11.77 33.38 -9.42
N PRO A 31 11.45 34.13 -8.34
CA PRO A 31 12.34 34.25 -7.19
C PRO A 31 12.78 32.90 -6.62
N LEU A 32 14.02 32.84 -6.14
CA LEU A 32 14.61 31.62 -5.57
C LEU A 32 13.75 31.04 -4.43
N SER A 33 13.13 31.90 -3.62
CA SER A 33 12.16 31.50 -2.59
C SER A 33 10.94 30.76 -3.17
N THR A 34 10.36 31.24 -4.28
CA THR A 34 9.26 30.59 -5.00
C THR A 34 9.69 29.24 -5.56
N LEU A 35 10.91 29.14 -6.10
CA LEU A 35 11.48 27.88 -6.61
C LEU A 35 11.69 26.86 -5.48
N ILE A 36 12.23 27.28 -4.33
CA ILE A 36 12.43 26.43 -3.14
C ILE A 36 11.08 25.95 -2.55
N GLN A 37 10.08 26.84 -2.49
CA GLN A 37 8.73 26.49 -2.04
C GLN A 37 8.07 25.48 -3.00
N THR A 38 8.26 25.66 -4.30
CA THR A 38 7.76 24.77 -5.35
C THR A 38 8.44 23.40 -5.29
N ALA A 39 9.78 23.35 -5.15
CA ALA A 39 10.52 22.11 -4.94
C ALA A 39 10.03 21.37 -3.68
N SER A 40 9.84 22.08 -2.58
CA SER A 40 9.30 21.54 -1.33
C SER A 40 7.84 21.08 -1.44
N SER A 41 7.09 21.54 -2.44
CA SER A 41 5.76 21.01 -2.79
C SER A 41 5.89 19.67 -3.53
N TYR A 42 6.73 19.59 -4.57
CA TYR A 42 6.99 18.36 -5.29
C TYR A 42 7.61 17.26 -4.41
N MET A 43 8.49 17.61 -3.46
CA MET A 43 9.02 16.68 -2.46
C MET A 43 7.91 16.03 -1.59
N LYS A 44 6.84 16.77 -1.29
CA LYS A 44 5.67 16.24 -0.57
C LYS A 44 4.78 15.39 -1.47
N ALA A 45 4.59 15.80 -2.72
CA ALA A 45 3.83 15.05 -3.73
C ALA A 45 4.48 13.69 -4.09
N GLY A 46 5.81 13.58 -3.99
CA GLY A 46 6.54 12.32 -4.15
C GLY A 46 6.31 11.27 -3.04
N LEU A 47 5.58 11.61 -1.97
CA LEU A 47 5.20 10.67 -0.91
C LEU A 47 3.77 10.17 -1.10
N ALA A 48 3.56 8.86 -0.91
CA ALA A 48 2.21 8.31 -0.78
C ALA A 48 1.44 9.03 0.35
N PRO A 49 0.13 9.35 0.21
CA PRO A 49 -0.61 10.15 1.18
C PRO A 49 -0.59 9.63 2.62
N SER A 50 -0.53 8.31 2.80
CA SER A 50 -0.36 7.67 4.10
C SER A 50 1.02 7.92 4.72
N THR A 51 2.10 7.85 3.93
CA THR A 51 3.46 8.20 4.35
C THR A 51 3.56 9.68 4.70
N LEU A 52 2.98 10.56 3.89
CA LEU A 52 2.93 12.00 4.19
C LEU A 52 2.19 12.25 5.51
N LYS A 53 1.04 11.62 5.75
CA LYS A 53 0.31 11.71 7.03
C LYS A 53 1.16 11.24 8.22
N THR A 54 1.92 10.15 8.08
CA THR A 54 2.85 9.67 9.13
C THR A 54 4.01 10.65 9.36
N TYR A 55 4.59 11.23 8.31
CA TYR A 55 5.69 12.18 8.44
C TYR A 55 5.23 13.53 9.01
N THR A 56 4.04 14.02 8.62
CA THR A 56 3.43 15.22 9.22
C THR A 56 3.12 15.00 10.71
N HIS A 57 2.61 13.82 11.10
CA HIS A 57 2.44 13.50 12.52
C HIS A 57 3.79 13.53 13.26
N ALA A 58 4.83 12.90 12.70
CA ALA A 58 6.16 12.88 13.31
C ALA A 58 6.75 14.29 13.49
N TRP A 59 6.62 15.14 12.47
CA TRP A 59 7.02 16.55 12.54
C TRP A 59 6.25 17.31 13.63
N LEU A 60 4.92 17.21 13.67
CA LEU A 60 4.11 17.86 14.70
C LEU A 60 4.42 17.36 16.12
N THR A 61 4.82 16.09 16.28
CA THR A 61 5.28 15.55 17.57
C THR A 61 6.66 16.12 17.96
N PHE A 62 7.56 16.34 17.01
CA PHE A 62 8.85 17.01 17.25
C PHE A 62 8.68 18.50 17.58
N VAL A 63 7.86 19.22 16.82
CA VAL A 63 7.55 20.65 17.07
C VAL A 63 6.95 20.84 18.47
N LYS A 64 6.01 19.96 18.89
CA LYS A 64 5.45 19.97 20.25
C LYS A 64 6.50 19.70 21.34
N PHE A 65 7.47 18.82 21.09
CA PHE A 65 8.60 18.62 22.01
C PHE A 65 9.47 19.88 22.11
N CYS A 66 9.87 20.47 20.99
CA CYS A 66 10.69 21.70 20.97
C CYS A 66 10.00 22.85 21.72
N ALA A 67 8.70 23.05 21.48
CA ALA A 67 7.88 24.02 22.21
C ALA A 67 7.84 23.74 23.73
N SER A 68 7.69 22.48 24.14
CA SER A 68 7.73 22.08 25.56
C SER A 68 9.12 22.19 26.23
N GLN A 69 10.15 22.56 25.47
CA GLN A 69 11.50 22.83 25.97
C GLN A 69 11.91 24.29 25.72
N HIS A 70 10.99 25.15 25.22
CA HIS A 70 11.23 26.54 24.83
C HIS A 70 12.37 26.73 23.79
N ILE A 71 12.58 25.73 22.94
CA ILE A 71 13.64 25.71 21.90
C ILE A 71 13.00 25.86 20.50
N PRO A 72 13.59 26.65 19.58
CA PRO A 72 13.12 26.73 18.20
C PRO A 72 13.25 25.38 17.46
N HIS A 73 12.25 25.04 16.66
CA HIS A 73 12.18 23.75 15.93
C HIS A 73 12.80 23.79 14.53
N VAL A 74 13.23 24.97 14.07
CA VAL A 74 14.06 25.22 12.88
C VAL A 74 15.13 26.26 13.28
N PRO A 75 16.42 26.07 12.97
CA PRO A 75 17.01 24.89 12.34
C PRO A 75 16.91 23.63 13.21
N VAL A 76 16.91 22.46 12.57
CA VAL A 76 16.73 21.15 13.22
C VAL A 76 18.10 20.65 13.73
N LEU A 77 18.49 21.17 14.89
CA LEU A 77 19.79 20.87 15.50
C LEU A 77 19.92 19.38 15.90
N THR A 78 21.08 18.78 15.63
CA THR A 78 21.36 17.37 15.96
C THR A 78 21.23 17.10 17.47
N SER A 79 21.64 18.04 18.33
CA SER A 79 21.47 17.95 19.79
C SER A 79 20.00 17.81 20.21
N VAL A 80 19.11 18.63 19.63
CA VAL A 80 17.66 18.59 19.89
C VAL A 80 17.03 17.30 19.37
N VAL A 81 17.52 16.77 18.24
CA VAL A 81 17.07 15.46 17.71
C VAL A 81 17.54 14.30 18.61
N LEU A 82 18.76 14.33 19.15
CA LEU A 82 19.24 13.36 20.13
C LEU A 82 18.39 13.42 21.42
N ALA A 83 18.13 14.63 21.94
CA ALA A 83 17.26 14.82 23.10
C ALA A 83 15.83 14.29 22.85
N PHE A 84 15.25 14.56 21.68
CA PHE A 84 13.94 14.03 21.28
C PHE A 84 13.93 12.50 21.20
N ILE A 85 14.96 11.87 20.64
CA ILE A 85 15.09 10.40 20.58
C ILE A 85 15.15 9.81 22.00
N THR A 86 15.94 10.42 22.90
CA THR A 86 16.04 10.01 24.30
C THR A 86 14.73 10.21 25.04
N PHE A 87 14.05 11.36 24.89
CA PHE A 87 12.71 11.61 25.44
C PHE A 87 11.68 10.58 24.96
N CYS A 88 11.69 10.26 23.67
CA CYS A 88 10.84 9.23 23.08
C CYS A 88 11.07 7.85 23.69
N TYR A 89 12.31 7.47 23.99
CA TYR A 89 12.64 6.14 24.53
C TYR A 89 12.48 6.06 26.06
N VAL A 90 13.06 7.01 26.80
CA VAL A 90 13.16 6.98 28.26
C VAL A 90 11.84 7.38 28.91
N HIS A 91 11.26 8.52 28.53
CA HIS A 91 10.07 9.07 29.19
C HIS A 91 8.77 8.59 28.52
N ARG A 92 8.72 8.56 27.18
CA ARG A 92 7.54 8.12 26.42
C ARG A 92 7.48 6.61 26.15
N ARG A 93 8.52 5.84 26.55
CA ARG A 93 8.62 4.37 26.41
C ARG A 93 8.32 3.84 25.00
N LEU A 94 8.64 4.63 23.95
CA LEU A 94 8.31 4.29 22.57
C LEU A 94 9.27 3.23 22.01
N LYS A 95 8.72 2.28 21.23
CA LYS A 95 9.49 1.18 20.65
C LYS A 95 10.48 1.71 19.60
N PRO A 96 11.74 1.22 19.53
CA PRO A 96 12.76 1.75 18.61
C PRO A 96 12.38 1.78 17.11
N PRO A 97 11.56 0.86 16.55
CA PRO A 97 11.06 0.99 15.18
C PRO A 97 10.13 2.20 14.98
N TYR A 98 9.35 2.58 15.99
CA TYR A 98 8.50 3.77 15.94
C TYR A 98 9.33 5.04 16.03
N ILE A 99 10.33 5.08 16.90
CA ILE A 99 11.29 6.21 17.00
C ILE A 99 12.01 6.43 15.66
N ARG A 100 12.43 5.36 14.98
CA ARG A 100 12.98 5.44 13.61
C ARG A 100 11.99 6.02 12.60
N SER A 101 10.69 5.69 12.72
CA SER A 101 9.65 6.26 11.86
C SER A 101 9.40 7.75 12.16
N LEU A 102 9.52 8.18 13.42
CA LEU A 102 9.46 9.60 13.79
C LEU A 102 10.66 10.35 13.20
N LEU A 103 11.87 9.83 13.41
CA LEU A 103 13.10 10.40 12.86
C LEU A 103 13.08 10.52 11.32
N ALA A 104 12.50 9.54 10.61
CA ALA A 104 12.35 9.61 9.15
C ALA A 104 11.46 10.78 8.71
N GLY A 105 10.37 11.05 9.43
CA GLY A 105 9.49 12.20 9.17
C GLY A 105 10.15 13.54 9.52
N ILE A 106 10.87 13.61 10.65
CA ILE A 106 11.66 14.79 11.05
C ILE A 106 12.73 15.08 9.99
N ASN A 107 13.46 14.06 9.53
CA ASN A 107 14.46 14.17 8.46
C ASN A 107 13.87 14.64 7.12
N PHE A 108 12.64 14.20 6.79
CA PHE A 108 11.96 14.67 5.59
C PHE A 108 11.58 16.16 5.69
N PHE A 109 10.93 16.58 6.79
CA PHE A 109 10.55 17.99 6.97
C PHE A 109 11.77 18.90 7.17
N ALA A 110 12.83 18.44 7.84
CA ALA A 110 14.10 19.15 7.95
C ALA A 110 14.66 19.52 6.56
N LYS A 111 14.61 18.59 5.59
CA LYS A 111 15.02 18.81 4.19
C LYS A 111 14.04 19.66 3.35
N CYS A 112 12.81 19.86 3.82
CA CYS A 112 11.81 20.72 3.16
C CYS A 112 11.77 22.14 3.74
N LEU A 113 12.60 22.43 4.76
CA LEU A 113 12.54 23.68 5.54
C LEU A 113 13.92 24.32 5.79
N GLN A 114 15.01 23.55 5.68
CA GLN A 114 16.38 24.08 5.64
C GLN A 114 16.94 23.87 4.24
N THR A 115 17.51 24.93 3.68
CA THR A 115 17.99 25.00 2.30
C THR A 115 19.43 24.50 2.12
N ASP A 116 20.18 24.41 3.21
CA ASP A 116 21.59 24.04 3.18
C ASP A 116 21.81 22.53 2.98
N PHE A 117 23.01 22.17 2.55
CA PHE A 117 23.48 20.79 2.32
C PHE A 117 23.67 19.96 3.60
N ALA A 118 22.87 20.23 4.65
CA ALA A 118 22.93 19.54 5.92
C ALA A 118 22.81 18.00 5.75
N PRO A 119 23.78 17.21 6.25
CA PRO A 119 23.74 15.77 6.08
C PRO A 119 22.52 15.16 6.76
N SER A 120 21.92 14.16 6.11
CA SER A 120 20.71 13.49 6.58
C SER A 120 20.82 13.09 8.06
N LEU A 121 19.80 13.36 8.86
CA LEU A 121 19.75 12.95 10.28
C LEU A 121 19.87 11.43 10.44
N LEU A 122 19.42 10.67 9.43
CA LEU A 122 19.56 9.21 9.34
C LEU A 122 21.02 8.77 9.02
N SER A 123 21.85 9.68 8.52
CA SER A 123 23.27 9.44 8.20
C SER A 123 24.23 9.86 9.33
N ASN A 124 23.82 10.78 10.20
CA ASN A 124 24.61 11.29 11.33
C ASN A 124 25.10 10.17 12.28
N HIS A 125 26.38 10.23 12.68
CA HIS A 125 27.02 9.20 13.50
C HIS A 125 26.40 9.10 14.90
N SER A 126 26.25 10.23 15.61
CA SER A 126 25.73 10.26 16.98
C SER A 126 24.30 9.72 17.06
N ILE A 127 23.45 10.06 16.08
CA ILE A 127 22.08 9.53 15.97
C ILE A 127 22.09 8.01 15.72
N LYS A 128 22.96 7.52 14.83
CA LYS A 128 23.15 6.07 14.62
C LYS A 128 23.62 5.35 15.89
N LEU A 129 24.56 5.94 16.62
CA LEU A 129 25.12 5.36 17.85
C LEU A 129 24.09 5.31 18.99
N LEU A 130 23.33 6.40 19.20
CA LEU A 130 22.21 6.45 20.15
C LEU A 130 21.15 5.39 19.81
N LEU A 131 20.73 5.31 18.54
CA LEU A 131 19.77 4.28 18.09
C LEU A 131 20.33 2.85 18.21
N ARG A 132 21.65 2.65 18.09
CA ARG A 132 22.32 1.36 18.34
C ARG A 132 22.29 0.99 19.83
N GLY A 133 22.60 1.94 20.71
CA GLY A 133 22.48 1.76 22.17
C GLY A 133 21.06 1.42 22.60
N ILE A 134 20.09 2.23 22.20
CA ILE A 134 18.65 1.99 22.39
C ILE A 134 18.22 0.61 21.86
N SER A 135 18.79 0.15 20.74
CA SER A 135 18.46 -1.18 20.18
C SER A 135 19.14 -2.34 20.91
N LYS A 136 20.31 -2.14 21.55
CA LYS A 136 20.92 -3.14 22.45
C LYS A 136 20.08 -3.32 23.72
N SER A 137 19.58 -2.23 24.30
CA SER A 137 18.76 -2.25 25.52
C SER A 137 17.29 -2.62 25.30
N TYR A 138 16.89 -2.96 24.07
CA TYR A 138 15.50 -3.27 23.72
C TYR A 138 15.36 -4.72 23.23
N LEU A 139 14.75 -5.57 24.05
CA LEU A 139 14.34 -6.91 23.64
C LEU A 139 13.17 -6.84 22.65
N PRO A 140 13.35 -7.25 21.38
CA PRO A 140 12.28 -7.18 20.39
C PRO A 140 11.31 -8.33 20.60
N ARG A 141 10.12 -8.03 21.14
CA ARG A 141 9.01 -9.00 21.11
C ARG A 141 8.62 -9.30 19.65
N PRO A 142 8.50 -10.58 19.25
CA PRO A 142 8.04 -10.94 17.91
C PRO A 142 6.60 -10.46 17.66
N ASP A 143 6.20 -10.46 16.39
CA ASP A 143 4.82 -10.14 15.99
C ASP A 143 3.86 -11.22 16.53
N PRO A 144 2.96 -10.91 17.47
CA PRO A 144 2.17 -11.93 18.19
C PRO A 144 1.04 -12.54 17.35
N ARG A 145 0.95 -12.20 16.07
CA ARG A 145 -0.07 -12.72 15.17
C ARG A 145 0.23 -14.17 14.79
N LYS A 146 -0.73 -15.06 15.04
CA LYS A 146 -0.70 -16.42 14.52
C LYS A 146 -0.94 -16.45 13.00
N PRO A 147 -0.36 -17.42 12.28
CA PRO A 147 -0.72 -17.70 10.89
C PRO A 147 -2.17 -18.20 10.78
N ILE A 148 -2.86 -17.86 9.70
CA ILE A 148 -4.02 -18.64 9.22
C ILE A 148 -3.45 -19.65 8.22
N THR A 149 -3.00 -20.79 8.74
CA THR A 149 -2.44 -21.90 7.96
C THR A 149 -3.50 -22.58 7.09
N ALA A 150 -3.11 -23.43 6.14
CA ALA A 150 -4.07 -24.13 5.28
C ALA A 150 -5.14 -24.95 6.07
N PRO A 151 -4.83 -25.63 7.20
CA PRO A 151 -5.87 -26.22 8.06
C PRO A 151 -6.84 -25.19 8.64
N ILE A 152 -6.34 -24.09 9.22
CA ILE A 152 -7.19 -23.03 9.79
C ILE A 152 -8.07 -22.39 8.71
N LEU A 153 -7.55 -22.17 7.50
CA LEU A 153 -8.30 -21.68 6.36
C LEU A 153 -9.46 -22.62 5.99
N LYS A 154 -9.22 -23.95 5.96
CA LYS A 154 -10.29 -24.93 5.71
C LYS A 154 -11.40 -24.81 6.76
N SER A 155 -11.04 -24.73 8.04
CA SER A 155 -12.02 -24.54 9.13
C SER A 155 -12.82 -23.26 8.96
N LEU A 156 -12.18 -22.12 8.69
CA LEU A 156 -12.87 -20.84 8.43
C LEU A 156 -13.88 -20.95 7.28
N ILE A 157 -13.53 -21.63 6.18
CA ILE A 157 -14.42 -21.81 5.01
C ILE A 157 -15.59 -22.76 5.34
N LEU A 158 -15.35 -23.84 6.08
CA LEU A 158 -16.42 -24.75 6.52
C LEU A 158 -17.39 -24.02 7.46
N THR A 159 -16.89 -23.27 8.44
CA THR A 159 -17.68 -22.42 9.34
C THR A 159 -18.47 -21.34 8.61
N VAL A 160 -17.91 -20.70 7.57
CA VAL A 160 -18.68 -19.77 6.72
C VAL A 160 -19.81 -20.51 5.99
N ARG A 161 -19.55 -21.70 5.44
CA ARG A 161 -20.55 -22.50 4.71
C ARG A 161 -21.69 -23.01 5.61
N SER A 162 -21.42 -23.40 6.85
CA SER A 162 -22.43 -23.86 7.82
C SER A 162 -23.16 -22.74 8.57
N SER A 163 -22.68 -21.50 8.50
CA SER A 163 -23.30 -20.34 9.18
C SER A 163 -24.75 -20.06 8.75
N PRO A 164 -25.54 -19.28 9.52
CA PRO A 164 -26.87 -18.80 9.09
C PRO A 164 -26.80 -17.61 8.10
N TYR A 165 -25.62 -17.23 7.60
CA TYR A 165 -25.50 -16.12 6.64
C TYR A 165 -26.16 -16.45 5.29
N SER A 166 -26.61 -15.41 4.55
CA SER A 166 -27.19 -15.58 3.22
C SER A 166 -26.17 -16.12 2.19
N PRO A 167 -26.61 -16.79 1.10
CA PRO A 167 -25.71 -17.31 0.05
C PRO A 167 -24.75 -16.25 -0.52
N TYR A 168 -25.20 -14.99 -0.65
CA TYR A 168 -24.36 -13.87 -1.05
C TYR A 168 -23.21 -13.63 -0.06
N VAL A 169 -23.49 -13.58 1.25
CA VAL A 169 -22.45 -13.40 2.27
C VAL A 169 -21.52 -14.60 2.33
N LYS A 170 -22.04 -15.83 2.17
CA LYS A 170 -21.22 -17.06 2.15
C LYS A 170 -20.24 -17.08 0.98
N SER A 171 -20.69 -16.78 -0.23
CA SER A 171 -19.82 -16.70 -1.41
C SER A 171 -18.82 -15.54 -1.32
N LEU A 172 -19.24 -14.36 -0.87
CA LEU A 172 -18.37 -13.21 -0.59
C LEU A 172 -17.24 -13.60 0.38
N LEU A 173 -17.56 -14.03 1.60
CA LEU A 173 -16.58 -14.36 2.63
C LEU A 173 -15.64 -15.50 2.19
N SER A 174 -16.19 -16.52 1.54
CA SER A 174 -15.39 -17.63 1.00
C SER A 174 -14.38 -17.14 -0.04
N SER A 175 -14.83 -16.31 -0.99
CA SER A 175 -13.96 -15.76 -2.04
C SER A 175 -12.83 -14.89 -1.48
N VAL A 176 -13.11 -14.03 -0.49
CA VAL A 176 -12.11 -13.09 0.06
C VAL A 176 -11.13 -13.75 1.02
N TYR A 177 -11.55 -14.76 1.80
CA TYR A 177 -10.62 -15.54 2.64
C TYR A 177 -9.67 -16.38 1.78
N LEU A 178 -10.19 -17.05 0.75
CA LEU A 178 -9.38 -17.83 -0.20
C LEU A 178 -8.44 -16.93 -1.01
N LEU A 179 -8.92 -15.79 -1.52
CA LEU A 179 -8.08 -14.80 -2.21
C LEU A 179 -6.99 -14.23 -1.29
N ALA A 180 -7.31 -13.88 -0.04
CA ALA A 180 -6.34 -13.33 0.90
C ALA A 180 -5.18 -14.30 1.18
N PHE A 181 -5.48 -15.60 1.28
CA PHE A 181 -4.49 -16.66 1.44
C PHE A 181 -3.72 -16.93 0.13
N PHE A 182 -4.39 -17.42 -0.91
CA PHE A 182 -3.73 -17.87 -2.15
C PHE A 182 -3.05 -16.73 -2.92
N GLY A 183 -3.57 -15.50 -2.84
CA GLY A 183 -2.93 -14.30 -3.39
C GLY A 183 -1.83 -13.70 -2.50
N PHE A 184 -1.58 -14.25 -1.30
CA PHE A 184 -0.68 -13.70 -0.29
C PHE A 184 -0.98 -12.20 -0.01
N LEU A 185 -2.25 -11.80 -0.07
CA LEU A 185 -2.63 -10.38 -0.10
C LEU A 185 -2.42 -9.70 1.26
N ARG A 186 -2.11 -8.41 1.22
CA ARG A 186 -2.24 -7.53 2.40
C ARG A 186 -3.71 -7.08 2.50
N LEU A 187 -4.23 -6.87 3.71
CA LEU A 187 -5.64 -6.48 3.91
C LEU A 187 -6.10 -5.29 3.03
N GLY A 188 -5.26 -4.26 2.90
CA GLY A 188 -5.53 -3.10 2.05
C GLY A 188 -5.28 -3.30 0.55
N GLU A 189 -4.96 -4.51 0.08
CA GLU A 189 -4.88 -4.86 -1.35
C GLU A 189 -6.22 -5.41 -1.89
N PHE A 190 -7.21 -5.68 -1.01
CA PHE A 190 -8.54 -6.18 -1.39
C PHE A 190 -9.71 -5.62 -0.55
N THR A 191 -9.46 -4.69 0.37
CA THR A 191 -10.49 -3.98 1.13
C THR A 191 -10.27 -2.47 1.04
N THR A 192 -11.35 -1.69 1.06
CA THR A 192 -11.26 -0.23 1.13
C THR A 192 -10.88 0.23 2.55
N PRO A 193 -10.18 1.36 2.71
CA PRO A 193 -10.19 2.09 3.96
C PRO A 193 -11.64 2.44 4.32
N SER A 194 -11.96 2.39 5.61
CA SER A 194 -13.28 2.78 6.12
C SER A 194 -13.68 4.15 5.56
N ASN A 195 -14.82 4.18 4.87
CA ASN A 195 -15.49 5.37 4.32
C ASN A 195 -14.90 5.99 3.04
N ALA A 196 -13.93 5.38 2.34
CA ALA A 196 -13.39 5.95 1.10
C ALA A 196 -12.97 4.92 0.03
N PHE A 197 -13.86 4.67 -0.95
CA PHE A 197 -13.53 3.96 -2.20
C PHE A 197 -12.92 4.90 -3.24
N ILE A 198 -11.84 4.48 -3.89
CA ILE A 198 -11.09 5.24 -4.90
C ILE A 198 -10.79 4.31 -6.10
N PRO A 199 -11.47 4.47 -7.27
CA PRO A 199 -11.32 3.55 -8.41
C PRO A 199 -9.90 3.39 -8.95
N SER A 200 -9.03 4.39 -8.80
CA SER A 200 -7.62 4.35 -9.21
C SER A 200 -6.69 3.64 -8.20
N ARG A 201 -7.21 3.24 -7.03
CA ARG A 201 -6.47 2.57 -5.96
C ARG A 201 -7.04 1.19 -5.66
N ASP A 202 -8.35 1.11 -5.45
CA ASP A 202 -9.05 -0.08 -4.98
C ASP A 202 -9.46 -1.00 -6.13
N LEU A 203 -9.77 -2.26 -5.79
CA LEU A 203 -10.23 -3.26 -6.75
C LEU A 203 -11.59 -2.90 -7.35
N THR A 204 -11.66 -2.89 -8.68
CA THR A 204 -12.87 -2.70 -9.47
C THR A 204 -13.23 -3.95 -10.25
N ILE A 205 -14.45 -4.03 -10.76
CA ILE A 205 -14.90 -5.16 -11.61
C ILE A 205 -13.93 -5.40 -12.78
N SER A 206 -13.39 -4.33 -13.38
CA SER A 206 -12.40 -4.39 -14.47
C SER A 206 -11.06 -5.06 -14.11
N ASP A 207 -10.72 -5.17 -12.83
CA ASP A 207 -9.43 -5.72 -12.38
C ASP A 207 -9.45 -7.24 -12.29
N LEU A 208 -10.64 -7.85 -12.26
CA LEU A 208 -10.84 -9.30 -12.25
C LEU A 208 -11.10 -9.80 -13.68
N LYS A 209 -10.33 -10.81 -14.11
CA LYS A 209 -10.55 -11.52 -15.39
C LYS A 209 -10.45 -13.02 -15.17
N PHE A 210 -11.44 -13.76 -15.66
CA PHE A 210 -11.46 -15.22 -15.62
C PHE A 210 -10.92 -15.81 -16.92
N PHE A 211 -10.19 -16.91 -16.79
CA PHE A 211 -9.70 -17.79 -17.85
C PHE A 211 -10.15 -19.24 -17.52
N PRO A 212 -9.97 -20.24 -18.40
CA PRO A 212 -10.44 -21.60 -18.13
C PRO A 212 -9.83 -22.21 -16.86
N ASP A 213 -8.54 -21.98 -16.64
CA ASP A 213 -7.68 -22.61 -15.63
C ASP A 213 -7.33 -21.67 -14.44
N HIS A 214 -7.54 -20.36 -14.55
CA HIS A 214 -7.17 -19.39 -13.52
C HIS A 214 -7.99 -18.10 -13.60
N TYR A 215 -7.91 -17.24 -12.57
CA TYR A 215 -8.27 -15.83 -12.71
C TYR A 215 -7.07 -14.92 -12.43
N SER A 216 -7.02 -13.78 -13.13
CA SER A 216 -6.08 -12.71 -12.85
C SER A 216 -6.78 -11.58 -12.09
N LEU A 217 -6.13 -11.06 -11.06
CA LEU A 217 -6.55 -9.88 -10.30
C LEU A 217 -5.48 -8.79 -10.36
N TYR A 218 -5.81 -7.65 -10.98
CA TYR A 218 -4.89 -6.53 -11.13
C TYR A 218 -4.87 -5.63 -9.88
N LEU A 219 -3.81 -5.74 -9.07
CA LEU A 219 -3.61 -4.84 -7.94
C LEU A 219 -3.04 -3.52 -8.46
N LYS A 220 -3.82 -2.43 -8.39
CA LYS A 220 -3.37 -1.07 -8.80
C LYS A 220 -2.22 -0.54 -7.94
N HIS A 221 -1.95 -1.15 -6.78
CA HIS A 221 -0.77 -0.88 -5.97
C HIS A 221 -0.23 -2.11 -5.22
N SER A 222 1.09 -2.17 -5.06
CA SER A 222 1.77 -3.03 -4.11
C SER A 222 2.96 -2.27 -3.49
N LYS A 223 3.14 -2.41 -2.17
CA LYS A 223 4.14 -1.66 -1.41
C LYS A 223 5.55 -1.91 -1.94
N GLY A 224 6.11 -0.91 -2.62
CA GLY A 224 7.48 -0.93 -3.15
C GLY A 224 7.66 -1.60 -4.52
N LYS A 225 6.58 -1.95 -5.24
CA LYS A 225 6.66 -2.53 -6.61
C LYS A 225 5.68 -1.94 -7.63
N GLY A 226 4.86 -0.94 -7.27
CA GLY A 226 3.86 -0.38 -8.18
C GLY A 226 2.66 -1.31 -8.41
N PRO A 227 1.91 -1.17 -9.52
CA PRO A 227 0.83 -2.08 -9.89
C PRO A 227 1.34 -3.49 -10.21
N VAL A 228 0.52 -4.53 -10.01
CA VAL A 228 0.91 -5.93 -10.24
C VAL A 228 -0.30 -6.86 -10.39
N SER A 229 -0.27 -7.74 -11.39
CA SER A 229 -1.25 -8.83 -11.51
C SER A 229 -0.94 -9.98 -10.55
N VAL A 230 -1.95 -10.46 -9.83
CA VAL A 230 -1.91 -11.71 -9.08
C VAL A 230 -2.70 -12.76 -9.86
N ILE A 231 -2.09 -13.93 -10.10
CA ILE A 231 -2.72 -15.07 -10.76
C ILE A 231 -3.16 -16.07 -9.70
N ILE A 232 -4.41 -16.51 -9.76
CA ILE A 232 -5.01 -17.48 -8.84
C ILE A 232 -5.54 -18.66 -9.66
N ALA A 233 -4.85 -19.81 -9.54
CA ALA A 233 -5.21 -21.02 -10.28
C ALA A 233 -6.54 -21.62 -9.80
N ARG A 234 -7.25 -22.28 -10.73
CA ARG A 234 -8.26 -23.28 -10.43
C ARG A 234 -7.56 -24.51 -9.85
N LEU A 235 -8.05 -24.96 -8.71
CA LEU A 235 -7.62 -26.18 -8.04
C LEU A 235 -8.76 -27.20 -8.09
N ASP A 236 -8.45 -28.47 -8.28
CA ASP A 236 -9.43 -29.55 -8.13
C ASP A 236 -9.58 -29.92 -6.65
N CYS A 237 -10.32 -29.09 -5.90
CA CYS A 237 -10.63 -29.35 -4.49
C CYS A 237 -11.85 -28.56 -3.98
N GLN A 238 -12.44 -29.02 -2.87
CA GLN A 238 -13.56 -28.37 -2.18
C GLN A 238 -13.27 -26.93 -1.70
N PHE A 239 -11.99 -26.51 -1.69
CA PHE A 239 -11.50 -25.21 -1.25
C PHE A 239 -10.92 -24.38 -2.42
N CYS A 240 -11.33 -24.67 -3.65
CA CYS A 240 -10.83 -24.03 -4.86
C CYS A 240 -11.06 -22.50 -4.84
N PRO A 241 -9.98 -21.68 -4.88
CA PRO A 241 -10.11 -20.22 -4.82
C PRO A 241 -10.74 -19.64 -6.10
N PHE A 242 -10.57 -20.32 -7.25
CA PHE A 242 -11.25 -19.97 -8.50
C PHE A 242 -12.76 -20.10 -8.36
N LEU A 243 -13.25 -21.28 -7.93
CA LEU A 243 -14.69 -21.55 -7.88
C LEU A 243 -15.40 -20.62 -6.91
N ALA A 244 -14.80 -20.34 -5.74
CA ALA A 244 -15.37 -19.37 -4.79
C ALA A 244 -15.42 -17.93 -5.35
N MET A 245 -14.42 -17.51 -6.13
CA MET A 245 -14.43 -16.19 -6.80
C MET A 245 -15.46 -16.13 -7.93
N PHE A 246 -15.64 -17.23 -8.67
CA PHE A 246 -16.63 -17.35 -9.74
C PHE A 246 -18.06 -17.37 -9.20
N GLU A 247 -18.31 -18.15 -8.14
CA GLU A 247 -19.56 -18.18 -7.38
C GLU A 247 -19.90 -16.79 -6.83
N TYR A 248 -18.93 -16.09 -6.23
CA TYR A 248 -19.14 -14.70 -5.81
C TYR A 248 -19.50 -13.78 -6.98
N ALA A 249 -18.78 -13.87 -8.10
CA ALA A 249 -19.03 -13.04 -9.27
C ALA A 249 -20.43 -13.25 -9.88
N LEU A 250 -20.95 -14.48 -9.88
CA LEU A 250 -22.33 -14.79 -10.28
C LEU A 250 -23.36 -14.26 -9.27
N ASN A 251 -23.13 -14.45 -7.98
CA ASN A 251 -24.01 -13.98 -6.91
C ASN A 251 -23.95 -12.45 -6.69
N ARG A 252 -23.03 -11.73 -7.34
CA ARG A 252 -22.84 -10.28 -7.19
C ARG A 252 -23.90 -9.46 -7.94
N HIS A 253 -25.13 -9.51 -7.41
CA HIS A 253 -26.28 -8.77 -7.89
C HIS A 253 -26.04 -7.25 -8.02
N LYS A 254 -26.93 -6.59 -8.78
CA LYS A 254 -26.86 -5.22 -9.30
C LYS A 254 -25.83 -5.04 -10.44
N ILE A 255 -26.35 -4.67 -11.62
CA ILE A 255 -25.53 -4.20 -12.75
C ILE A 255 -24.90 -2.88 -12.33
N TYR A 256 -23.56 -2.83 -12.37
CA TYR A 256 -22.75 -1.66 -12.02
C TYR A 256 -21.71 -1.41 -13.14
N PRO A 257 -21.24 -0.17 -13.33
CA PRO A 257 -20.18 0.11 -14.29
C PRO A 257 -18.89 -0.65 -13.92
N ARG A 258 -18.04 -0.94 -14.91
CA ARG A 258 -16.78 -1.70 -14.70
C ARG A 258 -15.80 -1.06 -13.70
N SER A 259 -15.96 0.24 -13.44
CA SER A 259 -15.23 1.05 -12.45
C SER A 259 -15.79 0.99 -11.02
N ALA A 260 -16.90 0.28 -10.78
CA ALA A 260 -17.46 0.06 -9.44
C ALA A 260 -16.61 -0.94 -8.62
N PRO A 261 -16.72 -0.95 -7.28
CA PRO A 261 -15.92 -1.83 -6.43
C PRO A 261 -16.16 -3.30 -6.75
N LEU A 262 -15.09 -4.10 -6.74
CA LEU A 262 -15.19 -5.54 -6.94
C LEU A 262 -16.01 -6.20 -5.83
N PHE A 263 -15.59 -6.01 -4.57
CA PHE A 263 -16.26 -6.57 -3.40
C PHE A 263 -17.25 -5.57 -2.79
N LEU A 264 -18.51 -5.96 -2.73
CA LEU A 264 -19.58 -5.21 -2.09
C LEU A 264 -20.12 -5.95 -0.85
N THR A 265 -20.49 -5.21 0.19
CA THR A 265 -21.27 -5.74 1.31
C THR A 265 -22.72 -6.01 0.88
N PRO A 266 -23.56 -6.72 1.67
CA PRO A 266 -24.97 -6.98 1.33
C PRO A 266 -25.79 -5.70 1.07
N GLU A 267 -25.44 -4.61 1.76
CA GLU A 267 -26.05 -3.30 1.61
C GLU A 267 -25.66 -2.61 0.28
N GLY A 268 -24.70 -3.17 -0.45
CA GLY A 268 -24.15 -2.62 -1.70
C GLY A 268 -23.02 -1.62 -1.50
N LEU A 269 -22.43 -1.54 -0.30
CA LEU A 269 -21.31 -0.63 -0.01
C LEU A 269 -19.96 -1.28 -0.35
N PRO A 270 -18.89 -0.52 -0.66
CA PRO A 270 -17.55 -1.07 -0.88
C PRO A 270 -17.04 -1.80 0.38
N MET A 271 -16.58 -3.05 0.24
CA MET A 271 -16.12 -3.85 1.39
C MET A 271 -14.89 -3.22 2.07
N SER A 272 -15.11 -2.67 3.27
CA SER A 272 -14.07 -2.00 4.06
C SER A 272 -13.24 -2.96 4.91
N SER A 273 -12.01 -2.56 5.26
CA SER A 273 -11.15 -3.32 6.19
C SER A 273 -11.83 -3.59 7.53
N SER A 274 -12.65 -2.65 8.02
CA SER A 274 -13.43 -2.81 9.26
C SER A 274 -14.55 -3.84 9.13
N TRP A 275 -15.24 -3.89 7.98
CA TRP A 275 -16.28 -4.90 7.70
C TRP A 275 -15.66 -6.30 7.62
N PHE A 276 -14.58 -6.47 6.85
CA PHE A 276 -13.85 -7.74 6.76
C PHE A 276 -13.35 -8.23 8.13
N LEU A 277 -12.79 -7.32 8.94
CA LEU A 277 -12.31 -7.66 10.29
C LEU A 277 -13.43 -7.85 11.33
N LYS A 278 -14.70 -7.57 11.01
CA LYS A 278 -15.85 -8.00 11.82
C LYS A 278 -16.10 -9.49 11.57
N PHE A 279 -16.44 -9.85 10.33
CA PHE A 279 -16.74 -11.23 9.94
C PHE A 279 -15.59 -12.20 10.19
N LEU A 280 -14.33 -11.78 10.02
CA LEU A 280 -13.17 -12.60 10.39
C LEU A 280 -13.16 -12.95 11.88
N ARG A 281 -13.52 -12.02 12.77
CA ARG A 281 -13.58 -12.29 14.23
C ARG A 281 -14.72 -13.24 14.56
N GLU A 282 -15.90 -13.02 13.99
CA GLU A 282 -17.05 -13.92 14.15
C GLU A 282 -16.71 -15.34 13.71
N THR A 283 -16.13 -15.50 12.52
CA THR A 283 -15.70 -16.81 12.00
C THR A 283 -14.65 -17.46 12.92
N LEU A 284 -13.65 -16.70 13.40
CA LEU A 284 -12.63 -17.21 14.32
C LEU A 284 -13.21 -17.69 15.65
N ILE A 285 -14.18 -16.96 16.24
CA ILE A 285 -14.89 -17.38 17.46
C ILE A 285 -15.60 -18.71 17.22
N SER A 286 -16.32 -18.85 16.11
CA SER A 286 -17.00 -20.10 15.73
C SER A 286 -16.04 -21.24 15.35
N CYS A 287 -14.75 -20.97 15.15
CA CYS A 287 -13.69 -21.99 15.05
C CYS A 287 -12.97 -22.26 16.39
N ASN A 288 -13.44 -21.71 17.51
CA ASN A 288 -12.77 -21.73 18.83
C ASN A 288 -11.35 -21.09 18.85
N LEU A 289 -11.10 -20.12 17.97
CA LEU A 289 -9.81 -19.43 17.84
C LEU A 289 -9.86 -18.01 18.40
N ALA A 290 -9.00 -17.72 19.39
CA ALA A 290 -8.92 -16.41 20.06
C ALA A 290 -8.64 -15.25 19.07
N PRO A 291 -9.61 -14.37 18.73
CA PRO A 291 -9.46 -13.45 17.60
C PRO A 291 -8.44 -12.33 17.83
N SER A 292 -8.04 -12.10 19.08
CA SER A 292 -6.95 -11.20 19.46
C SER A 292 -5.59 -11.64 18.91
N GLN A 293 -5.41 -12.93 18.59
CA GLN A 293 -4.19 -13.49 18.01
C GLN A 293 -4.14 -13.37 16.48
N TYR A 294 -5.17 -12.81 15.82
CA TYR A 294 -5.31 -12.80 14.37
C TYR A 294 -5.61 -11.42 13.77
N SER A 295 -5.35 -11.26 12.48
CA SER A 295 -5.82 -10.12 11.69
C SER A 295 -5.84 -10.48 10.20
N GLY A 296 -6.24 -9.54 9.34
CA GLY A 296 -6.07 -9.68 7.88
C GLY A 296 -4.61 -9.85 7.41
N HIS A 297 -3.62 -9.70 8.30
CA HIS A 297 -2.22 -10.07 8.02
C HIS A 297 -1.94 -11.57 8.22
N SER A 298 -2.72 -12.25 9.07
CA SER A 298 -2.55 -13.68 9.39
C SER A 298 -2.73 -14.59 8.19
N PHE A 299 -3.59 -14.24 7.23
CA PHE A 299 -3.71 -14.94 5.94
C PHE A 299 -2.37 -14.97 5.19
N ARG A 300 -1.68 -13.83 5.09
CA ARG A 300 -0.40 -13.69 4.39
C ARG A 300 0.77 -14.33 5.15
N ILE A 301 0.71 -14.36 6.48
CA ILE A 301 1.66 -15.13 7.31
C ILE A 301 1.44 -16.62 7.06
N GLY A 302 0.21 -17.11 7.23
CA GLY A 302 -0.09 -18.53 7.09
C GLY A 302 0.00 -19.08 5.67
N ALA A 303 -0.19 -18.27 4.64
CA ALA A 303 0.15 -18.62 3.26
C ALA A 303 1.67 -18.83 3.09
N ALA A 304 2.51 -18.00 3.75
CA ALA A 304 3.96 -18.18 3.75
C ALA A 304 4.39 -19.44 4.53
N THR A 305 3.85 -19.66 5.73
CA THR A 305 4.05 -20.91 6.49
C THR A 305 3.66 -22.13 5.65
N SER A 306 2.43 -22.16 5.11
CA SER A 306 1.88 -23.33 4.44
C SER A 306 2.61 -23.65 3.12
N ALA A 307 3.08 -22.63 2.41
CA ALA A 307 3.91 -22.81 1.23
C ALA A 307 5.33 -23.30 1.60
N ALA A 308 5.92 -22.79 2.69
CA ALA A 308 7.22 -23.24 3.17
C ALA A 308 7.18 -24.70 3.70
N SER A 309 6.10 -25.11 4.38
CA SER A 309 5.91 -26.50 4.83
C SER A 309 5.65 -27.48 3.67
N LEU A 310 5.26 -26.98 2.49
CA LEU A 310 5.21 -27.73 1.24
C LEU A 310 6.54 -27.69 0.46
N GLY A 311 7.63 -27.23 1.09
CA GLY A 311 8.97 -27.21 0.50
C GLY A 311 9.18 -26.17 -0.61
N LEU A 312 8.29 -25.20 -0.81
CA LEU A 312 8.44 -24.24 -1.90
C LEU A 312 9.75 -23.43 -1.76
N PRO A 313 10.59 -23.37 -2.81
CA PRO A 313 11.85 -22.63 -2.75
C PRO A 313 11.68 -21.17 -2.34
N SER A 314 12.68 -20.64 -1.63
CA SER A 314 12.67 -19.26 -1.12
C SER A 314 12.45 -18.20 -2.21
N ALA A 315 12.92 -18.44 -3.44
CA ALA A 315 12.65 -17.58 -4.59
C ALA A 315 11.17 -17.58 -5.01
N SER A 316 10.50 -18.74 -4.96
CA SER A 316 9.06 -18.87 -5.22
C SER A 316 8.23 -18.18 -4.14
N LEU A 317 8.60 -18.34 -2.86
CA LEU A 317 7.97 -17.63 -1.74
C LEU A 317 8.11 -16.10 -1.92
N GLN A 318 9.31 -15.61 -2.22
CA GLN A 318 9.56 -14.18 -2.50
C GLN A 318 8.71 -13.66 -3.66
N ARG A 319 8.56 -14.44 -4.73
CA ARG A 319 7.74 -14.11 -5.91
C ARG A 319 6.25 -14.03 -5.56
N LEU A 320 5.68 -15.10 -4.99
CA LEU A 320 4.26 -15.22 -4.64
C LEU A 320 3.80 -14.10 -3.70
N GLY A 321 4.50 -13.93 -2.57
CA GLY A 321 4.19 -12.85 -1.64
C GLY A 321 4.72 -11.48 -2.04
N ARG A 322 5.35 -11.32 -3.20
CA ARG A 322 5.84 -10.04 -3.73
C ARG A 322 6.83 -9.33 -2.79
N TRP A 323 7.66 -10.09 -2.07
CA TRP A 323 8.78 -9.54 -1.28
C TRP A 323 9.95 -9.11 -2.20
N SER A 324 10.86 -8.31 -1.67
CA SER A 324 12.06 -7.78 -2.38
C SER A 324 13.36 -8.04 -1.62
N SER A 325 13.32 -8.86 -0.57
CA SER A 325 14.44 -9.19 0.31
C SER A 325 14.06 -10.40 1.18
N SER A 326 14.96 -10.79 2.09
CA SER A 326 14.76 -11.80 3.15
C SER A 326 13.56 -11.54 4.09
N ALA A 327 12.85 -10.42 3.94
CA ALA A 327 11.62 -10.11 4.67
C ALA A 327 10.43 -11.09 4.45
N TYR A 328 10.59 -12.14 3.64
CA TYR A 328 9.66 -13.29 3.60
C TYR A 328 9.85 -14.23 4.82
N ALA A 329 11.08 -14.37 5.33
CA ALA A 329 11.39 -15.33 6.39
C ALA A 329 10.61 -15.05 7.70
N SER A 330 10.37 -13.78 8.05
CA SER A 330 9.58 -13.40 9.24
C SER A 330 8.06 -13.62 9.11
N TYR A 331 7.61 -14.13 7.97
CA TYR A 331 6.25 -14.62 7.74
C TYR A 331 6.17 -16.15 7.83
N ILE A 332 7.30 -16.86 7.64
CA ILE A 332 7.36 -18.30 7.86
C ILE A 332 7.37 -18.53 9.37
N ARG A 333 6.26 -19.02 9.88
CA ARG A 333 6.05 -19.35 11.30
C ARG A 333 5.47 -20.76 11.35
N PRO A 334 6.31 -21.81 11.39
CA PRO A 334 5.83 -23.15 11.71
C PRO A 334 5.21 -23.15 13.12
N GLU A 335 4.43 -24.18 13.38
CA GLU A 335 3.89 -24.48 14.72
C GLU A 335 4.90 -25.30 15.52
#